data_AF-A0A0N1G5R6-F1
#
_entry.id   AF-A0A0N1G5R6-F1
#
_cell.length_a   1.000
_cell.length_b   1.000
_cell.length_c   1.000
_cell.angle_alpha   90.00
_cell.angle_beta   90.00
_cell.angle_gamma   90.00
#
_symmetry.space_group_name_H-M   'P 1'
#
loop_
_entity.id
_entity.type
_entity.pdbx_description
1 polymer ?
#
loop_
_entity_poly.entity_id
_entity_poly.type
_entity_poly.pdbx_seq_one_letter_code
_entity_poly.pdbx_strand_id
1 'polypeptide(L)' 'MRRTVRYTVGWKITPEDESAIVRLPESAWETSLKQDGDLQAGCQIAELTYLNTRDGWPEGMRLIVRRVR' A
#
# COMPACT_ATOMS: atom_id res chain seq x y z
N MET A 1 25.75 16.10 5.79
CA MET A 1 25.25 14.81 6.31
C MET A 1 23.85 14.57 5.78
N ARG A 2 23.58 13.46 5.09
CA ARG A 2 22.24 13.10 4.60
C ARG A 2 21.51 12.35 5.71
N ARG A 3 20.35 12.84 6.14
CA ARG A 3 19.47 12.13 7.08
C ARG A 3 18.47 11.27 6.30
N THR A 4 18.32 10.02 6.69
CA THR A 4 17.27 9.14 6.15
C THR A 4 16.07 9.19 7.08
N VAL A 5 14.90 9.46 6.53
CA VAL A 5 13.62 9.44 7.26
C VAL A 5 12.72 8.36 6.66
N ARG A 6 11.93 7.70 7.51
CA ARG A 6 10.84 6.84 7.06
C ARG A 6 9.61 7.71 6.86
N TYR A 7 8.94 7.55 5.72
CA TYR A 7 7.77 8.33 5.37
C TYR A 7 6.76 7.47 4.62
N THR A 8 5.52 7.93 4.62
CA THR A 8 4.43 7.42 3.79
C THR A 8 3.77 8.61 3.13
N VAL A 9 3.49 8.52 1.83
CA VAL A 9 2.75 9.53 1.07
C VAL A 9 1.57 8.87 0.38
N GLY A 10 0.45 9.56 0.35
CA GLY A 10 -0.75 9.14 -0.38
C GLY A 10 -1.08 10.12 -1.50
N TRP A 11 -1.83 9.66 -2.48
CA TRP A 11 -2.35 10.46 -3.59
C TRP A 11 -3.73 9.92 -3.98
N LYS A 12 -4.38 10.61 -4.93
CA LYS A 12 -5.66 10.18 -5.49
C LYS A 12 -5.48 8.95 -6.38
N ILE A 13 -6.23 7.88 -6.11
CA ILE A 13 -6.24 6.65 -6.93
C ILE A 13 -6.48 6.99 -8.41
N THR A 14 -5.66 6.42 -9.29
CA THR A 14 -5.77 6.51 -10.75
C THR A 14 -6.36 5.23 -11.35
N PRO A 15 -6.80 5.23 -12.62
CA PRO A 15 -7.25 4.01 -13.29
C PRO A 15 -6.17 2.90 -13.37
N GLU A 16 -4.89 3.28 -13.41
CA GLU A 16 -3.78 2.33 -13.36
C GLU A 16 -3.65 1.69 -11.98
N ASP A 17 -3.82 2.47 -10.92
CA ASP A 17 -3.88 1.96 -9.55
C ASP A 17 -5.05 0.97 -9.40
N GLU A 18 -6.25 1.31 -9.88
CA GLU A 18 -7.43 0.42 -9.86
C GLU A 18 -7.16 -0.90 -10.61
N SER A 19 -6.58 -0.82 -11.80
CA SER A 19 -6.26 -2.00 -12.63
C SER A 19 -5.26 -2.93 -11.93
N ALA A 20 -4.30 -2.37 -11.20
CA ALA A 20 -3.38 -3.15 -10.39
C ALA A 20 -4.06 -3.77 -9.16
N ILE A 21 -4.93 -3.00 -8.48
CA ILE A 21 -5.65 -3.47 -7.28
C ILE A 21 -6.54 -4.67 -7.60
N VAL A 22 -7.23 -4.68 -8.75
CA VAL A 22 -8.09 -5.80 -9.19
C VAL A 22 -7.29 -7.11 -9.39
N ARG A 23 -5.99 -7.03 -9.63
CA ARG A 23 -5.12 -8.21 -9.83
C ARG A 23 -4.66 -8.84 -8.51
N LEU A 24 -4.90 -8.20 -7.36
CA LEU A 24 -4.55 -8.77 -6.06
C LEU A 24 -5.47 -9.96 -5.72
N PRO A 25 -4.91 -11.15 -5.43
CA PRO A 25 -5.72 -12.24 -4.92
C PRO A 25 -6.25 -11.91 -3.52
N GLU A 26 -7.39 -12.49 -3.12
CA GLU A 26 -7.97 -12.25 -1.79
C GLU A 26 -7.01 -12.61 -0.65
N SER A 27 -6.15 -13.62 -0.86
CA SER A 27 -5.12 -14.03 0.11
C SER A 27 -3.99 -13.02 0.33
N ALA A 28 -3.86 -12.00 -0.53
CA ALA A 28 -2.89 -10.93 -0.33
C ALA A 28 -3.38 -9.85 0.64
N TRP A 29 -4.66 -9.88 1.03
CA TRP A 29 -5.27 -8.89 1.91
C TRP A 29 -5.18 -9.33 3.38
N GLU A 30 -4.52 -8.51 4.19
CA GLU A 30 -4.38 -8.72 5.63
C GLU A 30 -5.17 -7.64 6.40
N THR A 31 -5.70 -7.98 7.57
CA THR A 31 -6.36 -7.01 8.44
C THR A 31 -5.36 -5.94 8.86
N SER A 32 -5.72 -4.66 8.69
CA SER A 32 -4.82 -3.56 9.04
C SER A 32 -4.66 -3.44 10.55
N LEU A 33 -3.55 -2.84 10.98
CA LEU A 33 -3.30 -2.54 12.39
C LEU A 33 -3.70 -1.11 12.73
N LYS A 34 -4.19 -0.91 13.94
CA LYS A 34 -4.27 0.40 14.59
C LYS A 34 -2.87 0.85 15.03
N GLN A 35 -2.76 2.09 15.48
CA GLN A 35 -1.49 2.66 15.94
C GLN A 35 -0.90 1.94 17.16
N ASP A 36 -1.75 1.34 18.00
CA ASP A 36 -1.38 0.55 19.17
C ASP A 36 -0.98 -0.90 18.83
N GLY A 37 -1.13 -1.32 17.56
CA GLY A 37 -0.82 -2.67 17.10
C GLY A 37 -2.00 -3.64 17.12
N ASP A 38 -3.20 -3.21 17.53
CA ASP A 38 -4.39 -4.06 17.48
C ASP A 38 -4.96 -4.18 16.07
N LEU A 39 -5.62 -5.31 15.77
CA LEU A 39 -6.34 -5.49 14.52
C LEU A 39 -7.47 -4.46 14.37
N GLN A 40 -7.56 -3.85 13.19
CA GLN A 40 -8.59 -2.89 12.83
C GLN A 40 -9.68 -3.58 12.00
N ALA A 41 -10.76 -3.99 12.67
CA ALA A 41 -11.88 -4.65 12.02
C ALA A 41 -12.44 -3.82 10.85
N GLY A 42 -12.75 -4.49 9.74
CA GLY A 42 -13.29 -3.87 8.53
C GLY A 42 -12.28 -3.07 7.69
N CYS A 43 -11.00 -3.06 8.06
CA CYS A 43 -9.93 -2.43 7.29
C CYS A 43 -8.89 -3.49 6.90
N GLN A 44 -8.48 -3.50 5.64
CA GLN A 44 -7.47 -4.43 5.14
C GLN A 44 -6.43 -3.70 4.30
N ILE A 45 -5.21 -4.25 4.27
CA ILE A 45 -4.09 -3.76 3.48
C ILE A 45 -3.52 -4.87 2.59
N ALA A 46 -2.87 -4.49 1.49
CA ALA A 46 -2.13 -5.40 0.63
C ALA A 46 -0.92 -4.70 -0.01
N GLU A 47 0.09 -5.48 -0.35
CA GLU A 47 1.28 -5.02 -1.10
C GLU A 47 0.96 -4.97 -2.61
N LEU A 48 1.07 -3.79 -3.22
CA LEU A 48 0.85 -3.57 -4.65
C LEU A 48 2.15 -3.38 -5.45
N THR A 49 3.31 -3.32 -4.79
CA THR A 49 4.63 -2.98 -5.36
C THR A 49 4.99 -3.78 -6.61
N TYR A 50 4.57 -5.05 -6.70
CA TYR A 50 4.88 -5.92 -7.83
C TYR A 50 3.84 -5.87 -8.97
N LEU A 51 2.73 -5.17 -8.77
CA LEU A 51 1.63 -5.06 -9.73
C LEU A 51 1.55 -3.67 -10.37
N ASN A 52 2.19 -2.68 -9.75
CA ASN A 52 2.28 -1.31 -10.22
C ASN A 52 3.66 -0.76 -9.84
N THR A 53 4.49 -0.54 -10.86
CA THR A 53 5.83 0.04 -10.71
C THR A 53 5.78 1.46 -11.24
N ARG A 54 6.48 2.36 -10.55
CA ARG A 54 6.48 3.78 -10.88
C ARG A 54 7.86 4.24 -11.25
N ASP A 55 7.99 4.72 -12.48
CA ASP A 55 9.25 5.23 -12.98
C ASP A 55 9.73 6.43 -12.15
N GLY A 56 11.02 6.45 -11.83
CA GLY A 56 11.64 7.50 -11.04
C GLY A 56 11.43 7.40 -9.52
N TRP A 57 10.77 6.34 -9.02
CA TRP A 57 10.65 6.12 -7.59
C TRP A 57 11.97 5.66 -6.96
N PRO A 58 12.26 6.06 -5.70
CA PRO A 58 13.44 5.58 -4.98
C PRO A 58 13.48 4.06 -4.89
N GLU A 59 14.68 3.50 -4.98
CA GLU A 59 14.91 2.07 -4.77
C GLU A 59 14.33 1.61 -3.41
N GLY A 60 13.63 0.48 -3.42
CA GLY A 60 13.03 -0.11 -2.23
C GLY A 60 11.74 0.56 -1.76
N MET A 61 11.18 1.52 -2.51
CA MET A 61 9.88 2.10 -2.18
C MET A 61 8.76 1.08 -2.39
N ARG A 62 7.88 0.96 -1.38
CA ARG A 62 6.73 0.06 -1.39
C ARG A 62 5.45 0.82 -1.70
N LEU A 63 4.56 0.15 -2.43
CA LEU A 63 3.22 0.61 -2.71
C LEU A 63 2.24 -0.25 -1.91
N ILE A 64 1.54 0.37 -0.97
CA ILE A 64 0.57 -0.28 -0.09
C ILE A 64 -0.82 0.27 -0.41
N VAL A 65 -1.77 -0.62 -0.65
CA VAL A 65 -3.18 -0.26 -0.78
C VAL A 65 -3.92 -0.61 0.51
N ARG A 66 -4.92 0.21 0.86
CA ARG A 66 -5.85 -0.04 1.96
C ARG A 66 -7.28 -0.02 1.44
N ARG A 67 -8.08 -1.01 1.83
CA ARG A 67 -9.53 -1.04 1.60
C ARG A 67 -10.28 -0.98 2.93
N VAL A 68 -11.47 -0.39 2.91
CA VAL A 68 -12.39 -0.30 4.04
C VAL A 68 -13.74 -0.84 3.61
N ARG A 69 -14.43 -1.53 4.51
CA ARG A 69 -15.81 -1.98 4.30
C ARG A 69 -16.81 -0.84 4.51
#